data_AF-A0A8T6G387-F1
#
_entry.id   AF-A0A8T6G387-F1
#
_cell.length_a   1.000
_cell.length_b   1.000
_cell.length_c   1.000
_cell.angle_alpha   90.00
_cell.angle_beta   90.00
_cell.angle_gamma   90.00
#
_symmetry.space_group_name_H-M   'P 1'
#
loop_
_entity.id
_entity.type
_entity.pdbx_description
1 polymer ?
#
loop_
_entity_poly.entity_id
_entity_poly.type
_entity_poly.pdbx_seq_one_letter_code
_entity_poly.pdbx_strand_id
1 'polypeptide(L)'
;MCGAVGVDEEAMILASERARSAPTHPKLRLLEPQLVDYQGQRMIYLYDSLGIAEDGALIPQPLAPLLSLCDGTRDISGLRSGLLLHTGNTLPEHVIAQIIEQMDDALLLENGAYQDAAADVMRRYHDARHRPPSHAGPVYPGDVARLTRTMAAYCEETPVSADETAVGELIGMLCPHIDYQRGHKTYAELWQRAKPSLDDIELVVIFGTDHSGGLGMLTPTRQSYFTPHGTLRTDTDIIDGLADTLGKRAYEEEIHHIKEHSIELAAVWLHHFLDGRDCAVVPVLCGSFHHFVSGRGNPWDDRRINDTVDYLVDATAGRRTLVIAAGDLAHMGPAFGDTAPLDAIARAKLAAEDGDSMTEICNGDGAAFFERSRAESDSRRICGIPPIYLMLELLNRQGKGSNLQGESMGYDQCPADAQGGSLVSIAGALLYDGG
;
A
#
# COMPACT_ATOMS: atom_id res chain seq x y z
N MET A 1 -29.61 -12.41 -39.67
CA MET A 1 -29.32 -13.70 -39.00
C MET A 1 -28.62 -13.36 -37.70
N CYS A 2 -29.36 -13.53 -36.61
CA CYS A 2 -28.96 -13.21 -35.25
C CYS A 2 -28.13 -14.39 -34.74
N GLY A 3 -26.84 -14.20 -34.49
CA GLY A 3 -25.98 -15.22 -33.90
C GLY A 3 -26.05 -15.11 -32.39
N ALA A 4 -26.74 -16.04 -31.75
CA ALA A 4 -26.64 -16.23 -30.30
C ALA A 4 -25.20 -16.65 -29.98
N VAL A 5 -24.51 -15.84 -29.19
CA VAL A 5 -23.24 -16.24 -28.58
C VAL A 5 -23.62 -17.16 -27.43
N GLY A 6 -23.46 -18.47 -27.64
CA GLY A 6 -23.52 -19.45 -26.57
C GLY A 6 -22.40 -19.14 -25.58
N VAL A 7 -22.76 -18.79 -24.36
CA VAL A 7 -21.84 -18.77 -23.25
C VAL A 7 -21.72 -20.24 -22.84
N ASP A 8 -20.57 -20.87 -23.09
CA ASP A 8 -20.31 -22.24 -22.66
C ASP A 8 -20.46 -22.31 -21.13
N GLU A 9 -21.37 -23.15 -20.65
CA GLU A 9 -21.68 -23.36 -19.22
C GLU A 9 -20.54 -24.02 -18.44
N GLU A 10 -19.46 -24.47 -19.10
CA GLU A 10 -18.37 -25.28 -18.50
C GLU A 10 -17.15 -24.49 -17.99
N ALA A 11 -17.20 -23.15 -17.92
CA ALA A 11 -16.10 -22.33 -17.37
C ALA A 11 -16.34 -21.83 -15.92
N MET A 12 -17.31 -22.39 -15.17
CA MET A 12 -17.60 -22.01 -13.79
C MET A 12 -16.83 -22.87 -12.76
N ILE A 13 -16.25 -22.19 -11.78
CA ILE A 13 -15.12 -22.56 -10.90
C ILE A 13 -15.41 -23.67 -9.87
N LEU A 14 -14.32 -24.32 -9.43
CA LEU A 14 -14.18 -25.20 -8.26
C LEU A 14 -14.36 -24.45 -6.92
N ALA A 15 -15.53 -24.52 -6.28
CA ALA A 15 -15.73 -24.22 -4.85
C ALA A 15 -16.97 -24.96 -4.30
N SER A 16 -17.00 -25.25 -3.00
CA SER A 16 -17.78 -26.35 -2.37
C SER A 16 -19.31 -26.16 -2.31
N GLU A 17 -20.07 -27.24 -2.53
CA GLU A 17 -21.54 -27.32 -2.40
C GLU A 17 -22.02 -27.06 -0.95
N ARG A 18 -22.44 -25.82 -0.66
CA ARG A 18 -23.41 -25.53 0.40
C ARG A 18 -24.59 -24.78 -0.20
N ALA A 19 -25.73 -25.45 -0.37
CA ALA A 19 -26.95 -24.83 -0.87
C ALA A 19 -27.41 -23.70 0.07
N ARG A 20 -27.11 -22.45 -0.30
CA ARG A 20 -27.60 -21.23 0.36
C ARG A 20 -28.38 -20.44 -0.67
N SER A 21 -29.52 -19.87 -0.28
CA SER A 21 -30.24 -18.98 -1.20
C SER A 21 -29.44 -17.70 -1.41
N ALA A 22 -29.25 -17.29 -2.67
CA ALA A 22 -28.57 -16.05 -3.03
C ALA A 22 -29.11 -14.84 -2.24
N PRO A 23 -28.23 -13.94 -1.75
CA PRO A 23 -28.64 -12.69 -1.12
C PRO A 23 -29.65 -11.90 -1.97
N THR A 24 -30.69 -11.38 -1.32
CA THR A 24 -31.80 -10.70 -2.00
C THR A 24 -31.43 -9.33 -2.52
N HIS A 25 -30.49 -8.63 -1.88
CA HIS A 25 -29.98 -7.32 -2.28
C HIS A 25 -28.45 -7.32 -2.20
N PRO A 26 -27.74 -7.89 -3.18
CA PRO A 26 -26.29 -8.03 -3.10
C PRO A 26 -25.59 -6.68 -3.21
N LYS A 27 -24.62 -6.46 -2.33
CA LYS A 27 -23.72 -5.31 -2.33
C LYS A 27 -22.29 -5.82 -2.51
N LEU A 28 -21.61 -5.45 -3.58
CA LEU A 28 -20.22 -5.79 -3.81
C LEU A 28 -19.33 -5.03 -2.83
N ARG A 29 -18.36 -5.71 -2.23
CA ARG A 29 -17.30 -5.05 -1.47
C ARG A 29 -16.45 -4.16 -2.38
N LEU A 30 -15.67 -3.27 -1.80
CA LEU A 30 -14.56 -2.65 -2.51
C LEU A 30 -13.49 -3.72 -2.75
N LEU A 31 -13.34 -4.15 -4.01
CA LEU A 31 -12.41 -5.18 -4.45
C LEU A 31 -11.58 -4.63 -5.60
N GLU A 32 -10.38 -5.19 -5.81
CA GLU A 32 -9.52 -4.82 -6.91
C GLU A 32 -9.82 -5.71 -8.13
N PRO A 33 -10.34 -5.14 -9.25
CA PRO A 33 -10.55 -5.90 -10.47
C PRO A 33 -9.26 -5.94 -11.30
N GLN A 34 -8.87 -7.14 -11.74
CA GLN A 34 -7.78 -7.31 -12.70
C GLN A 34 -8.31 -7.89 -14.01
N LEU A 35 -7.98 -7.25 -15.13
CA LEU A 35 -8.24 -7.84 -16.45
C LEU A 35 -7.23 -8.95 -16.74
N VAL A 36 -7.73 -10.15 -17.03
CA VAL A 36 -6.92 -11.33 -17.32
C VAL A 36 -7.42 -12.05 -18.57
N ASP A 37 -6.50 -12.62 -19.33
CA ASP A 37 -6.84 -13.56 -20.39
C ASP A 37 -6.85 -14.99 -19.80
N TYR A 38 -8.02 -15.60 -19.76
CA TYR A 38 -8.21 -16.96 -19.24
C TYR A 38 -8.87 -17.83 -20.31
N GLN A 39 -8.20 -18.92 -20.69
CA GLN A 39 -8.67 -19.84 -21.75
C GLN A 39 -9.04 -19.15 -23.08
N GLY A 40 -8.33 -18.07 -23.43
CA GLY A 40 -8.57 -17.30 -24.65
C GLY A 40 -9.75 -16.32 -24.59
N GLN A 41 -10.37 -16.15 -23.40
CA GLN A 41 -11.41 -15.16 -23.14
C GLN A 41 -10.90 -14.08 -22.19
N ARG A 42 -11.36 -12.84 -22.41
CA ARG A 42 -11.11 -11.73 -21.49
C ARG A 42 -12.05 -11.83 -20.29
N MET A 43 -11.45 -11.95 -19.12
CA MET A 43 -12.13 -12.06 -17.83
C MET A 43 -11.70 -10.91 -16.92
N ILE A 44 -12.53 -10.61 -15.94
CA ILE A 44 -12.23 -9.77 -14.78
C ILE A 44 -12.03 -10.72 -13.61
N TYR A 45 -10.81 -10.79 -13.10
CA TYR A 45 -10.52 -11.45 -11.85
C TYR A 45 -10.80 -10.48 -10.71
N LEU A 46 -11.79 -10.79 -9.87
CA LEU A 46 -12.08 -10.10 -8.63
C LEU A 46 -11.45 -10.87 -7.49
N TYR A 47 -10.51 -10.25 -6.79
CA TYR A 47 -9.90 -10.84 -5.61
C TYR A 47 -9.93 -9.87 -4.44
N ASP A 48 -9.80 -10.44 -3.24
CA ASP A 48 -9.76 -9.70 -1.99
C ASP A 48 -8.32 -9.36 -1.61
N SER A 49 -7.93 -8.10 -1.79
CA SER A 49 -6.60 -7.61 -1.40
C SER A 49 -6.35 -7.71 0.11
N LEU A 50 -7.40 -7.76 0.93
CA LEU A 50 -7.31 -7.91 2.39
C LEU A 50 -7.09 -9.38 2.81
N GLY A 51 -7.24 -10.33 1.89
CA GLY A 51 -7.02 -11.75 2.14
C GLY A 51 -8.00 -12.38 3.12
N ILE A 52 -9.23 -11.86 3.19
CA ILE A 52 -10.33 -12.45 3.99
C ILE A 52 -10.96 -13.59 3.18
N ALA A 53 -11.19 -13.35 1.88
CA ALA A 53 -11.47 -14.41 0.92
C ALA A 53 -10.18 -15.12 0.50
N GLU A 54 -10.18 -16.46 0.52
CA GLU A 54 -9.08 -17.27 0.01
C GLU A 54 -9.12 -17.37 -1.53
N ASP A 55 -10.34 -17.42 -2.07
CA ASP A 55 -10.59 -17.56 -3.51
C ASP A 55 -11.12 -16.25 -4.11
N GLY A 56 -10.67 -15.94 -5.32
CA GLY A 56 -11.27 -14.88 -6.15
C GLY A 56 -12.33 -15.42 -7.11
N ALA A 57 -12.99 -14.52 -7.84
CA ALA A 57 -13.96 -14.86 -8.87
C ALA A 57 -13.49 -14.39 -10.25
N LEU A 58 -13.63 -15.25 -11.27
CA LEU A 58 -13.47 -14.86 -12.66
C LEU A 58 -14.83 -14.52 -13.27
N ILE A 59 -14.98 -13.27 -13.69
CA ILE A 59 -16.20 -12.73 -14.28
C ILE A 59 -15.96 -12.42 -15.76
N PRO A 60 -16.73 -12.99 -16.70
CA PRO A 60 -16.63 -12.59 -18.10
C PRO A 60 -16.75 -11.09 -18.26
N GLN A 61 -15.87 -10.47 -19.06
CA GLN A 61 -15.89 -9.02 -19.27
C GLN A 61 -17.27 -8.45 -19.67
N PRO A 62 -18.11 -9.13 -20.50
CA PRO A 62 -19.46 -8.66 -20.80
C PRO A 62 -20.40 -8.55 -19.59
N LEU A 63 -20.09 -9.20 -18.47
CA LEU A 63 -20.86 -9.15 -17.23
C LEU A 63 -20.34 -8.10 -16.25
N ALA A 64 -19.32 -7.31 -16.60
CA ALA A 64 -18.82 -6.23 -15.74
C ALA A 64 -19.92 -5.28 -15.22
N PRO A 65 -20.94 -4.88 -16.01
CA PRO A 65 -22.01 -4.02 -15.52
C PRO A 65 -22.84 -4.66 -14.40
N LEU A 66 -22.93 -6.00 -14.33
CA LEU A 66 -23.61 -6.69 -13.22
C LEU A 66 -22.95 -6.38 -11.88
N LEU A 67 -21.61 -6.31 -11.85
CA LEU A 67 -20.84 -5.99 -10.65
C LEU A 67 -21.18 -4.60 -10.12
N SER A 68 -21.24 -3.59 -10.99
CA SER A 68 -21.61 -2.22 -10.61
C SER A 68 -23.07 -2.08 -10.17
N LEU A 69 -23.95 -3.01 -10.56
CA LEU A 69 -25.35 -3.02 -10.16
C LEU A 69 -25.58 -3.67 -8.79
N CYS A 70 -24.62 -4.46 -8.30
CA CYS A 70 -24.60 -5.03 -6.95
C CYS A 70 -24.24 -3.94 -5.92
N ASP A 71 -25.12 -2.95 -5.75
CA ASP A 71 -24.95 -1.82 -4.82
C ASP A 71 -25.79 -1.94 -3.54
N GLY A 72 -26.43 -3.10 -3.33
CA GLY A 72 -27.34 -3.35 -2.21
C GLY A 72 -28.75 -2.79 -2.38
N THR A 73 -29.10 -2.21 -3.53
CA THR A 73 -30.43 -1.61 -3.76
C THR A 73 -31.35 -2.45 -4.65
N ARG A 74 -30.80 -3.39 -5.42
CA ARG A 74 -31.53 -4.18 -6.43
C ARG A 74 -31.67 -5.63 -6.02
N ASP A 75 -32.83 -6.21 -6.29
CA ASP A 75 -33.01 -7.66 -6.25
C ASP A 75 -32.60 -8.33 -7.56
N ILE A 76 -32.65 -9.67 -7.62
CA ILE A 76 -32.25 -10.44 -8.80
C ILE A 76 -33.00 -9.98 -10.07
N SER A 77 -34.29 -9.64 -9.94
CA SER A 77 -35.08 -9.15 -11.07
C SER A 77 -34.60 -7.76 -11.52
N GLY A 78 -34.33 -6.88 -10.56
CA GLY A 78 -33.74 -5.55 -10.80
C GLY A 78 -32.34 -5.62 -11.43
N LEU A 79 -31.48 -6.55 -10.99
CA LEU A 79 -30.18 -6.81 -11.60
C LEU A 79 -30.32 -7.27 -13.05
N ARG A 80 -31.25 -8.20 -13.32
CA ARG A 80 -31.54 -8.68 -14.67
C ARG A 80 -31.99 -7.55 -15.59
N SER A 81 -32.95 -6.74 -15.13
CA SER A 81 -33.42 -5.56 -15.88
C SER A 81 -32.30 -4.56 -16.11
N GLY A 82 -31.47 -4.31 -15.10
CA GLY A 82 -30.31 -3.43 -15.21
C GLY A 82 -29.29 -3.93 -16.24
N LEU A 83 -28.92 -5.21 -16.19
CA LEU A 83 -27.97 -5.81 -17.12
C LEU A 83 -28.45 -5.74 -18.57
N LEU A 84 -29.74 -6.04 -18.80
CA LEU A 84 -30.38 -5.92 -20.11
C LEU A 84 -30.29 -4.50 -20.66
N LEU A 85 -30.54 -3.49 -19.82
CA LEU A 85 -30.46 -2.08 -20.24
C LEU A 85 -29.04 -1.63 -20.58
N HIS A 86 -28.03 -2.10 -19.85
CA HIS A 86 -26.63 -1.68 -20.05
C HIS A 86 -25.94 -2.42 -21.20
N THR A 87 -26.26 -3.69 -21.42
CA THR A 87 -25.49 -4.56 -22.33
C THR A 87 -26.30 -5.07 -23.52
N GLY A 88 -27.64 -5.02 -23.45
CA GLY A 88 -28.52 -5.73 -24.37
C GLY A 88 -28.57 -7.25 -24.15
N ASN A 89 -27.78 -7.80 -23.21
CA ASN A 89 -27.73 -9.22 -22.92
C ASN A 89 -28.84 -9.62 -21.94
N THR A 90 -29.48 -10.76 -22.20
CA THR A 90 -30.43 -11.38 -21.27
C THR A 90 -29.83 -12.62 -20.64
N LEU A 91 -29.68 -12.61 -19.32
CA LEU A 91 -29.42 -13.81 -18.53
C LEU A 91 -30.71 -14.27 -17.82
N PRO A 92 -30.97 -15.59 -17.74
CA PRO A 92 -32.01 -16.12 -16.87
C PRO A 92 -31.77 -15.74 -15.40
N GLU A 93 -32.84 -15.52 -14.63
CA GLU A 93 -32.71 -15.14 -13.21
C GLU A 93 -31.95 -16.17 -12.38
N HIS A 94 -32.08 -17.46 -12.70
CA HIS A 94 -31.35 -18.51 -12.00
C HIS A 94 -29.83 -18.41 -12.22
N VAL A 95 -29.36 -17.98 -13.40
CA VAL A 95 -27.94 -17.77 -13.68
C VAL A 95 -27.41 -16.57 -12.88
N ILE A 96 -28.18 -15.48 -12.83
CA ILE A 96 -27.82 -14.32 -12.00
C ILE A 96 -27.78 -14.72 -10.52
N ALA A 97 -28.77 -15.46 -10.03
CA ALA A 97 -28.78 -15.96 -8.66
C ALA A 97 -27.56 -16.84 -8.35
N GLN A 98 -27.17 -17.74 -9.26
CA GLN A 98 -25.96 -18.57 -9.11
C GLN A 98 -24.68 -17.73 -9.05
N ILE A 99 -24.53 -16.72 -9.90
CA ILE A 99 -23.38 -15.81 -9.85
C ILE A 99 -23.31 -15.10 -8.49
N ILE A 100 -24.45 -14.59 -8.02
CA ILE A 100 -24.54 -13.90 -6.72
C ILE A 100 -24.26 -14.86 -5.55
N GLU A 101 -24.75 -16.10 -5.58
CA GLU A 101 -24.45 -17.13 -4.57
C GLU A 101 -22.94 -17.44 -4.54
N GLN A 102 -22.30 -17.61 -5.70
CA GLN A 102 -20.86 -17.85 -5.76
C GLN A 102 -20.03 -16.67 -5.28
N MET A 103 -20.44 -15.44 -5.58
CA MET A 103 -19.79 -14.24 -5.04
C MET A 103 -19.95 -14.15 -3.52
N ASP A 104 -21.09 -14.58 -2.98
CA ASP A 104 -21.33 -14.65 -1.53
C ASP A 104 -20.45 -15.72 -0.86
N ASP A 105 -20.39 -16.91 -1.44
CA ASP A 105 -19.55 -18.02 -0.95
C ASP A 105 -18.06 -17.66 -0.99
N ALA A 106 -17.64 -16.89 -1.99
CA ALA A 106 -16.29 -16.32 -2.09
C ALA A 106 -16.09 -15.06 -1.22
N LEU A 107 -17.05 -14.69 -0.35
CA LEU A 107 -16.98 -13.54 0.55
C LEU A 107 -16.75 -12.18 -0.15
N LEU A 108 -17.18 -12.06 -1.41
CA LEU A 108 -17.02 -10.84 -2.22
C LEU A 108 -18.14 -9.83 -1.97
N LEU A 109 -19.21 -10.23 -1.30
CA LEU A 109 -20.35 -9.37 -0.98
C LEU A 109 -20.29 -8.84 0.45
N GLU A 110 -20.69 -7.58 0.63
CA GLU A 110 -20.74 -6.91 1.92
C GLU A 110 -22.03 -7.30 2.65
N ASN A 111 -21.93 -8.34 3.49
CA ASN A 111 -23.04 -8.85 4.29
C ASN A 111 -22.56 -9.52 5.59
N GLY A 112 -23.46 -10.21 6.30
CA GLY A 112 -23.15 -10.89 7.55
C GLY A 112 -22.09 -11.99 7.43
N ALA A 113 -22.04 -12.73 6.32
CA ALA A 113 -21.05 -13.79 6.11
C ALA A 113 -19.64 -13.20 6.00
N TYR A 114 -19.48 -12.14 5.22
CA TYR A 114 -18.24 -11.36 5.16
C TYR A 114 -17.87 -10.77 6.52
N GLN A 115 -18.82 -10.15 7.23
CA GLN A 115 -18.57 -9.53 8.53
C GLN A 115 -18.08 -10.55 9.57
N ASP A 116 -18.68 -11.74 9.61
CA ASP A 116 -18.28 -12.84 10.49
C ASP A 116 -16.86 -13.33 10.15
N ALA A 117 -16.55 -13.46 8.85
CA ALA A 117 -15.23 -13.88 8.37
C ALA A 117 -14.15 -12.82 8.69
N ALA A 118 -14.42 -11.54 8.43
CA ALA A 118 -13.52 -10.44 8.77
C ALA A 118 -13.28 -10.36 10.29
N ALA A 119 -14.32 -10.53 11.09
CA ALA A 119 -14.19 -10.58 12.54
C ALA A 119 -13.35 -11.78 13.01
N ASP A 120 -13.45 -12.94 12.35
CA ASP A 120 -12.59 -14.10 12.64
C ASP A 120 -11.13 -13.86 12.28
N VAL A 121 -10.87 -13.30 11.10
CA VAL A 121 -9.52 -12.89 10.67
C VAL A 121 -8.92 -11.93 11.70
N MET A 122 -9.67 -10.92 12.14
CA MET A 122 -9.19 -9.96 13.15
C MET A 122 -8.93 -10.60 14.50
N ARG A 123 -9.80 -11.49 14.99
CA ARG A 123 -9.53 -12.24 16.23
C ARG A 123 -8.22 -13.03 16.14
N ARG A 124 -8.03 -13.76 15.05
CA ARG A 124 -6.78 -14.51 14.81
C ARG A 124 -5.57 -13.60 14.71
N TYR A 125 -5.73 -12.43 14.07
CA TYR A 125 -4.69 -11.41 13.99
C TYR A 125 -4.32 -10.90 15.38
N HIS A 126 -5.28 -10.55 16.23
CA HIS A 126 -5.04 -10.06 17.60
C HIS A 126 -4.46 -11.13 18.54
N ASP A 127 -4.90 -12.38 18.42
CA ASP A 127 -4.42 -13.49 19.24
C ASP A 127 -3.03 -14.01 18.82
N ALA A 128 -2.56 -13.64 17.62
CA ALA A 128 -1.25 -14.01 17.14
C ALA A 128 -0.14 -13.31 17.94
N ARG A 129 1.00 -14.02 18.11
CA ARG A 129 2.19 -13.46 18.79
C ARG A 129 2.79 -12.26 18.05
N HIS A 130 2.61 -12.23 16.75
CA HIS A 130 3.11 -11.22 15.82
C HIS A 130 2.35 -11.37 14.49
N ARG A 131 2.28 -10.29 13.73
CA ARG A 131 1.86 -10.32 12.32
C ARG A 131 2.85 -11.18 11.51
N PRO A 132 2.41 -12.28 10.87
CA PRO A 132 3.27 -13.04 9.97
C PRO A 132 3.58 -12.23 8.69
N PRO A 133 4.73 -12.45 8.05
CA PRO A 133 5.05 -11.81 6.77
C PRO A 133 4.09 -12.31 5.69
N SER A 134 3.49 -11.40 4.94
CA SER A 134 2.60 -11.73 3.83
C SER A 134 3.32 -11.83 2.49
N HIS A 135 4.55 -11.30 2.39
CA HIS A 135 5.35 -11.21 1.16
C HIS A 135 6.62 -12.06 1.17
N ALA A 136 6.84 -12.83 2.25
CA ALA A 136 7.88 -13.86 2.29
C ALA A 136 7.57 -15.00 1.29
N GLY A 137 8.51 -15.28 0.41
CA GLY A 137 8.37 -16.18 -0.75
C GLY A 137 8.26 -15.38 -2.05
N PRO A 138 7.14 -14.68 -2.31
CA PRO A 138 6.93 -13.93 -3.54
C PRO A 138 7.92 -12.76 -3.75
N VAL A 139 8.20 -11.96 -2.72
CA VAL A 139 9.04 -10.76 -2.84
C VAL A 139 10.45 -10.98 -2.34
N TYR A 140 10.60 -11.74 -1.26
CA TYR A 140 11.90 -12.02 -0.64
C TYR A 140 11.93 -13.42 -0.02
N PRO A 141 13.11 -14.06 0.17
CA PRO A 141 13.17 -15.39 0.77
C PRO A 141 12.65 -15.42 2.21
N GLY A 142 11.77 -16.37 2.55
CA GLY A 142 11.27 -16.57 3.92
C GLY A 142 12.26 -17.24 4.88
N ASP A 143 13.32 -17.87 4.36
CA ASP A 143 14.41 -18.45 5.15
C ASP A 143 15.49 -17.41 5.40
N VAL A 144 15.87 -17.21 6.67
CA VAL A 144 16.84 -16.16 7.07
C VAL A 144 18.19 -16.30 6.37
N ALA A 145 18.71 -17.52 6.21
CA ALA A 145 20.02 -17.72 5.61
C ALA A 145 20.00 -17.40 4.10
N ARG A 146 18.89 -17.71 3.41
CA ARG A 146 18.66 -17.29 2.02
C ARG A 146 18.47 -15.78 1.92
N LEU A 147 17.67 -15.18 2.79
CA LEU A 147 17.44 -13.74 2.82
C LEU A 147 18.76 -12.98 2.97
N THR A 148 19.57 -13.33 3.97
CA THR A 148 20.87 -12.70 4.22
C THR A 148 21.78 -12.76 2.98
N ARG A 149 21.85 -13.91 2.30
CA ARG A 149 22.64 -14.03 1.06
C ARG A 149 22.09 -13.20 -0.09
N THR A 150 20.76 -13.16 -0.25
CA THR A 150 20.10 -12.36 -1.29
C THR A 150 20.35 -10.87 -1.07
N MET A 151 20.19 -10.38 0.16
CA MET A 151 20.44 -8.97 0.48
C MET A 151 21.91 -8.59 0.36
N ALA A 152 22.84 -9.48 0.74
CA ALA A 152 24.26 -9.29 0.52
C ALA A 152 24.58 -9.16 -0.99
N ALA A 153 24.00 -10.03 -1.84
CA ALA A 153 24.17 -9.95 -3.29
C ALA A 153 23.63 -8.61 -3.85
N TYR A 154 22.46 -8.14 -3.39
CA TYR A 154 21.94 -6.83 -3.79
C TYR A 154 22.88 -5.69 -3.41
N CYS A 155 23.50 -5.75 -2.22
CA CYS A 155 24.49 -4.77 -1.78
C CYS A 155 25.77 -4.83 -2.62
N GLU A 156 26.27 -6.02 -2.92
CA GLU A 156 27.46 -6.23 -3.78
C GLU A 156 27.25 -5.71 -5.21
N GLU A 157 26.04 -5.86 -5.75
CA GLU A 157 25.67 -5.31 -7.06
C GLU A 157 25.56 -3.78 -7.08
N THR A 158 25.37 -3.16 -5.92
CA THR A 158 25.16 -1.71 -5.77
C THR A 158 26.14 -1.13 -4.75
N PRO A 159 27.45 -1.10 -5.04
CA PRO A 159 28.46 -0.63 -4.10
C PRO A 159 28.29 0.88 -3.85
N VAL A 160 28.31 1.26 -2.58
CA VAL A 160 28.29 2.67 -2.16
C VAL A 160 29.70 3.16 -1.83
N SER A 161 30.00 4.42 -2.16
CA SER A 161 31.28 5.03 -1.78
C SER A 161 31.33 5.24 -0.27
N ALA A 162 32.48 4.95 0.35
CA ALA A 162 32.71 5.19 1.78
C ALA A 162 33.08 6.65 2.09
N ASP A 163 33.35 7.47 1.07
CA ASP A 163 34.02 8.76 1.23
C ASP A 163 33.08 9.95 1.54
N GLU A 164 31.76 9.75 1.53
CA GLU A 164 30.77 10.81 1.82
C GLU A 164 29.97 10.43 3.06
N THR A 165 30.55 10.68 4.23
CA THR A 165 29.75 10.69 5.47
C THR A 165 28.95 11.98 5.50
N ALA A 166 27.64 11.85 5.35
CA ALA A 166 26.73 12.98 5.54
C ALA A 166 26.97 13.59 6.92
N VAL A 167 27.01 14.91 6.97
CA VAL A 167 27.21 15.66 8.21
C VAL A 167 25.86 15.82 8.88
N GLY A 168 25.68 15.21 10.05
CA GLY A 168 24.48 15.38 10.86
C GLY A 168 23.94 14.07 11.43
N GLU A 169 22.84 14.19 12.16
CA GLU A 169 22.15 13.08 12.80
C GLU A 169 21.05 12.55 11.87
N LEU A 170 21.09 11.26 11.48
CA LEU A 170 20.03 10.68 10.67
C LEU A 170 18.72 10.65 11.47
N ILE A 171 17.69 11.29 10.92
CA ILE A 171 16.37 11.45 11.56
C ILE A 171 15.22 11.01 10.65
N GLY A 172 15.39 11.02 9.33
CA GLY A 172 14.34 10.66 8.37
C GLY A 172 14.84 9.79 7.23
N MET A 173 13.96 8.98 6.66
CA MET A 173 14.23 8.13 5.50
C MET A 173 13.01 7.97 4.62
N LEU A 174 13.14 8.27 3.33
CA LEU A 174 12.23 7.77 2.31
C LEU A 174 12.74 6.41 1.83
N CYS A 175 11.98 5.36 2.12
CA CYS A 175 12.24 4.00 1.68
C CYS A 175 11.20 3.61 0.62
N PRO A 176 11.59 3.11 -0.57
CA PRO A 176 10.62 2.60 -1.51
C PRO A 176 9.87 1.39 -0.93
N HIS A 177 8.73 1.05 -1.52
CA HIS A 177 7.98 -0.16 -1.18
C HIS A 177 7.67 -1.06 -2.39
N ILE A 178 8.29 -0.83 -3.53
CA ILE A 178 8.20 -1.76 -4.66
C ILE A 178 8.83 -3.12 -4.33
N ASP A 179 8.41 -4.20 -5.00
CA ASP A 179 9.05 -5.50 -4.84
C ASP A 179 10.56 -5.47 -5.13
N TYR A 180 11.31 -6.32 -4.42
CA TYR A 180 12.77 -6.30 -4.48
C TYR A 180 13.31 -6.67 -5.85
N GLN A 181 12.61 -7.51 -6.62
CA GLN A 181 13.06 -7.85 -7.97
C GLN A 181 13.20 -6.58 -8.83
N ARG A 182 12.25 -5.65 -8.72
CA ARG A 182 12.29 -4.37 -9.43
C ARG A 182 13.16 -3.32 -8.75
N GLY A 183 13.10 -3.20 -7.41
CA GLY A 183 13.69 -2.06 -6.70
C GLY A 183 14.98 -2.30 -5.91
N HIS A 184 15.52 -3.53 -5.85
CA HIS A 184 16.62 -3.88 -4.91
C HIS A 184 17.82 -2.95 -4.95
N LYS A 185 18.17 -2.36 -6.10
CA LYS A 185 19.30 -1.43 -6.21
C LYS A 185 19.08 -0.17 -5.37
N THR A 186 17.89 0.43 -5.46
CA THR A 186 17.50 1.59 -4.67
C THR A 186 17.52 1.27 -3.18
N TYR A 187 16.95 0.13 -2.77
CA TYR A 187 17.03 -0.31 -1.37
C TYR A 187 18.48 -0.53 -0.93
N ALA A 188 19.27 -1.26 -1.71
CA ALA A 188 20.65 -1.59 -1.35
C ALA A 188 21.50 -0.33 -1.21
N GLU A 189 21.39 0.63 -2.12
CA GLU A 189 22.08 1.92 -2.00
C GLU A 189 21.63 2.65 -0.73
N LEU A 190 20.32 2.84 -0.55
CA LEU A 190 19.75 3.56 0.60
C LEU A 190 20.20 3.00 1.94
N TRP A 191 20.05 1.69 2.14
CA TRP A 191 20.33 1.05 3.42
C TRP A 191 21.84 0.92 3.69
N GLN A 192 22.66 0.73 2.65
CA GLN A 192 24.11 0.79 2.82
C GLN A 192 24.61 2.18 3.22
N ARG A 193 24.05 3.25 2.62
CA ARG A 193 24.35 4.64 3.02
C ARG A 193 23.89 4.95 4.44
N ALA A 194 22.71 4.43 4.84
CA ALA A 194 22.17 4.65 6.18
C ALA A 194 22.94 3.91 7.28
N LYS A 195 23.53 2.74 6.96
CA LYS A 195 24.13 1.80 7.91
C LYS A 195 24.99 2.43 9.02
N PRO A 196 25.91 3.38 8.74
CA PRO A 196 26.76 3.97 9.78
C PRO A 196 26.00 4.77 10.84
N SER A 197 24.76 5.20 10.55
CA SER A 197 23.93 6.05 11.40
C SER A 197 22.82 5.28 12.12
N LEU A 198 22.81 3.94 12.04
CA LEU A 198 21.79 3.10 12.66
C LEU A 198 22.19 2.58 14.05
N ASP A 199 23.42 2.84 14.49
CA ASP A 199 24.01 2.22 15.68
C ASP A 199 23.34 2.61 17.00
N ASP A 200 22.79 3.82 17.07
CA ASP A 200 22.20 4.40 18.28
C ASP A 200 20.67 4.56 18.19
N ILE A 201 20.03 4.07 17.12
CA ILE A 201 18.57 4.20 16.93
C ILE A 201 17.80 3.32 17.92
N GLU A 202 16.98 3.95 18.76
CA GLU A 202 16.18 3.32 19.83
C GLU A 202 14.72 3.07 19.42
N LEU A 203 14.23 3.81 18.43
CA LEU A 203 12.85 3.79 17.96
C LEU A 203 12.79 4.07 16.47
N VAL A 204 11.92 3.35 15.76
CA VAL A 204 11.58 3.69 14.37
C VAL A 204 10.08 3.92 14.23
N VAL A 205 9.68 5.10 13.78
CA VAL A 205 8.31 5.34 13.32
C VAL A 205 8.25 5.00 11.84
N ILE A 206 7.35 4.11 11.43
CA ILE A 206 7.18 3.73 10.01
C ILE A 206 5.79 4.14 9.56
N PHE A 207 5.74 5.21 8.75
CA PHE A 207 4.55 5.57 7.99
C PHE A 207 4.58 4.79 6.68
N GLY A 208 3.66 3.84 6.51
CA GLY A 208 3.51 3.10 5.25
C GLY A 208 2.28 3.50 4.49
N THR A 209 2.36 3.53 3.16
CA THR A 209 1.16 3.65 2.31
C THR A 209 0.19 2.52 2.59
N ASP A 210 -1.09 2.86 2.75
CA ASP A 210 -2.18 1.89 2.76
C ASP A 210 -2.89 1.90 1.39
N HIS A 211 -2.65 0.87 0.58
CA HIS A 211 -3.22 0.76 -0.77
C HIS A 211 -4.72 0.51 -0.73
N SER A 212 -5.25 -0.02 0.37
CA SER A 212 -6.69 -0.22 0.60
C SER A 212 -7.30 0.83 1.53
N GLY A 213 -6.50 1.79 1.99
CA GLY A 213 -6.84 2.73 3.06
C GLY A 213 -7.82 3.82 2.65
N GLY A 214 -8.73 4.13 3.57
CA GLY A 214 -9.69 5.21 3.42
C GLY A 214 -9.05 6.60 3.34
N LEU A 215 -9.83 7.57 2.88
CA LEU A 215 -9.37 8.96 2.70
C LEU A 215 -8.89 9.57 4.03
N GLY A 216 -7.59 9.88 4.10
CA GLY A 216 -6.95 10.48 5.28
C GLY A 216 -7.07 9.64 6.55
N MET A 217 -7.16 8.31 6.42
CA MET A 217 -7.09 7.38 7.53
C MET A 217 -5.66 7.20 8.01
N LEU A 218 -5.49 7.11 9.33
CA LEU A 218 -4.24 6.78 9.99
C LEU A 218 -4.52 5.59 10.88
N THR A 219 -3.87 4.47 10.58
CA THR A 219 -4.21 3.18 11.16
C THR A 219 -2.96 2.62 11.84
N PRO A 220 -2.79 2.83 13.16
CA PRO A 220 -1.76 2.14 13.94
C PRO A 220 -2.16 0.69 14.22
N THR A 221 -1.19 -0.16 14.57
CA THR A 221 -1.47 -1.49 15.12
C THR A 221 -0.60 -1.80 16.32
N ARG A 222 -1.16 -2.55 17.28
CA ARG A 222 -0.41 -3.13 18.40
C ARG A 222 0.43 -4.34 18.01
N GLN A 223 0.17 -4.92 16.83
CA GLN A 223 0.86 -6.13 16.40
C GLN A 223 2.33 -5.85 16.04
N SER A 224 3.20 -6.71 16.53
CA SER A 224 4.62 -6.72 16.15
C SER A 224 4.78 -7.38 14.78
N TYR A 225 5.73 -6.92 13.97
CA TYR A 225 5.97 -7.47 12.64
C TYR A 225 7.00 -8.59 12.71
N PHE A 226 6.67 -9.78 12.20
CA PHE A 226 7.67 -10.83 12.00
C PHE A 226 8.33 -10.67 10.64
N THR A 227 9.66 -10.70 10.63
CA THR A 227 10.49 -10.86 9.44
C THR A 227 11.30 -12.14 9.57
N PRO A 228 11.95 -12.64 8.51
CA PRO A 228 12.81 -13.82 8.62
C PRO A 228 13.94 -13.68 9.66
N HIS A 229 14.33 -12.46 10.02
CA HIS A 229 15.30 -12.19 11.08
C HIS A 229 14.72 -12.32 12.51
N GLY A 230 13.39 -12.36 12.67
CA GLY A 230 12.71 -12.47 13.96
C GLY A 230 11.55 -11.47 14.09
N THR A 231 11.12 -11.22 15.32
CA THR A 231 10.06 -10.25 15.61
C THR A 231 10.65 -8.85 15.81
N LEU A 232 10.24 -7.88 14.98
CA LEU A 232 10.41 -6.45 15.25
C LEU A 232 9.29 -6.00 16.18
N ARG A 233 9.66 -5.64 17.41
CA ARG A 233 8.71 -5.33 18.48
C ARG A 233 8.05 -3.99 18.24
N THR A 234 6.73 -3.96 18.31
CA THR A 234 5.97 -2.71 18.31
C THR A 234 6.02 -2.03 19.68
N ASP A 235 6.20 -0.71 19.70
CA ASP A 235 6.08 0.12 20.90
C ASP A 235 4.59 0.35 21.22
N THR A 236 3.99 -0.57 21.99
CA THR A 236 2.55 -0.55 22.25
C THR A 236 2.08 0.64 23.06
N ASP A 237 2.95 1.24 23.87
CA ASP A 237 2.58 2.41 24.68
C ASP A 237 2.38 3.63 23.77
N ILE A 238 3.24 3.82 22.76
CA ILE A 238 3.06 4.86 21.74
C ILE A 238 1.79 4.60 20.94
N ILE A 239 1.56 3.35 20.52
CA ILE A 239 0.36 2.95 19.76
C ILE A 239 -0.92 3.21 20.56
N ASP A 240 -0.94 2.94 21.86
CA ASP A 240 -2.11 3.18 22.70
C ASP A 240 -2.45 4.67 22.80
N GLY A 241 -1.45 5.55 22.97
CA GLY A 241 -1.71 6.98 22.95
C GLY A 241 -2.08 7.53 21.56
N LEU A 242 -1.60 6.91 20.47
CA LEU A 242 -2.12 7.20 19.12
C LEU A 242 -3.59 6.81 19.01
N ALA A 243 -3.98 5.64 19.54
CA ALA A 243 -5.37 5.20 19.52
C ALA A 243 -6.28 6.08 20.38
N ASP A 244 -5.80 6.56 21.53
CA ASP A 244 -6.52 7.54 22.35
C ASP A 244 -6.70 8.87 21.61
N THR A 245 -5.69 9.30 20.85
CA THR A 245 -5.72 10.52 20.03
C THR A 245 -6.70 10.41 18.86
N LEU A 246 -6.67 9.29 18.15
CA LEU A 246 -7.50 9.02 16.96
C LEU A 246 -8.92 8.55 17.31
N GLY A 247 -9.12 8.07 18.54
CA GLY A 247 -10.36 7.47 19.00
C GLY A 247 -10.68 6.16 18.27
N LYS A 248 -11.97 5.85 18.14
CA LYS A 248 -12.45 4.59 17.55
C LYS A 248 -11.94 4.32 16.12
N ARG A 249 -11.53 5.37 15.39
CA ARG A 249 -11.06 5.29 14.01
C ARG A 249 -9.69 4.64 13.87
N ALA A 250 -8.87 4.64 14.93
CA ALA A 250 -7.51 4.11 14.90
C ALA A 250 -7.43 2.67 14.39
N TYR A 251 -8.44 1.86 14.71
CA TYR A 251 -8.47 0.43 14.38
C TYR A 251 -9.56 0.05 13.38
N GLU A 252 -10.24 1.03 12.76
CA GLU A 252 -11.32 0.76 11.77
C GLU A 252 -10.79 -0.03 10.57
N GLU A 253 -9.55 0.25 10.16
CA GLU A 253 -8.88 -0.35 9.00
C GLU A 253 -7.68 -1.24 9.41
N GLU A 254 -7.58 -1.64 10.68
CA GLU A 254 -6.41 -2.40 11.20
C GLU A 254 -6.17 -3.71 10.44
N ILE A 255 -7.22 -4.28 9.85
CA ILE A 255 -7.14 -5.49 9.02
C ILE A 255 -6.21 -5.32 7.80
N HIS A 256 -6.04 -4.08 7.30
CA HIS A 256 -5.17 -3.80 6.15
C HIS A 256 -3.72 -4.16 6.45
N HIS A 257 -3.28 -4.04 7.72
CA HIS A 257 -1.92 -4.43 8.11
C HIS A 257 -1.60 -5.87 7.69
N ILE A 258 -2.56 -6.81 7.71
CA ILE A 258 -2.32 -8.24 7.45
C ILE A 258 -1.70 -8.48 6.07
N LYS A 259 -2.18 -7.77 5.05
CA LYS A 259 -1.77 -7.97 3.65
C LYS A 259 -1.03 -6.78 3.06
N GLU A 260 -1.07 -5.60 3.67
CA GLU A 260 -0.32 -4.45 3.20
C GLU A 260 1.21 -4.71 3.30
N HIS A 261 1.93 -4.31 2.25
CA HIS A 261 3.35 -4.61 2.04
C HIS A 261 4.25 -3.43 2.39
N SER A 262 3.76 -2.19 2.33
CA SER A 262 4.58 -0.98 2.49
C SER A 262 5.49 -1.01 3.72
N ILE A 263 4.91 -1.23 4.90
CA ILE A 263 5.64 -1.34 6.17
C ILE A 263 6.50 -2.61 6.19
N GLU A 264 5.98 -3.74 5.70
CA GLU A 264 6.68 -5.04 5.75
C GLU A 264 8.01 -4.98 4.99
N LEU A 265 8.02 -4.41 3.80
CA LEU A 265 9.21 -4.36 2.96
C LEU A 265 10.29 -3.45 3.55
N ALA A 266 9.92 -2.30 4.11
CA ALA A 266 10.84 -1.44 4.85
C ALA A 266 11.36 -2.13 6.12
N ALA A 267 10.48 -2.83 6.84
CA ALA A 267 10.82 -3.54 8.08
C ALA A 267 11.81 -4.68 7.87
N VAL A 268 11.74 -5.41 6.74
CA VAL A 268 12.71 -6.47 6.40
C VAL A 268 14.11 -5.89 6.19
N TRP A 269 14.23 -4.79 5.46
CA TRP A 269 15.51 -4.10 5.29
C TRP A 269 16.04 -3.52 6.60
N LEU A 270 15.17 -2.85 7.38
CA LEU A 270 15.50 -2.37 8.72
C LEU A 270 16.07 -3.49 9.59
N HIS A 271 15.36 -4.61 9.72
CA HIS A 271 15.78 -5.72 10.58
C HIS A 271 17.13 -6.30 10.15
N HIS A 272 17.38 -6.39 8.84
CA HIS A 272 18.67 -6.84 8.31
C HIS A 272 19.81 -5.91 8.71
N PHE A 273 19.62 -4.60 8.58
CA PHE A 273 20.66 -3.59 8.88
C PHE A 273 20.78 -3.25 10.36
N LEU A 274 19.79 -3.61 11.19
CA LEU A 274 19.93 -3.60 12.65
C LEU A 274 20.88 -4.67 13.16
N ASP A 275 21.16 -5.73 12.39
CA ASP A 275 22.15 -6.77 12.73
C ASP A 275 22.02 -7.33 14.16
N GLY A 276 20.77 -7.62 14.56
CA GLY A 276 20.45 -8.19 15.88
C GLY A 276 20.33 -7.17 17.03
N ARG A 277 20.46 -5.87 16.76
CA ARG A 277 20.15 -4.81 17.74
C ARG A 277 18.65 -4.72 17.99
N ASP A 278 18.29 -4.52 19.26
CA ASP A 278 16.90 -4.29 19.64
C ASP A 278 16.49 -2.86 19.27
N CYS A 279 15.37 -2.74 18.57
CA CYS A 279 14.80 -1.47 18.17
C CYS A 279 13.28 -1.63 18.10
N ALA A 280 12.55 -0.77 18.81
CA ALA A 280 11.10 -0.78 18.77
C ALA A 280 10.58 -0.06 17.52
N VAL A 281 9.42 -0.47 17.01
CA VAL A 281 8.77 0.17 15.86
C VAL A 281 7.40 0.74 16.20
N VAL A 282 6.99 1.81 15.52
CA VAL A 282 5.63 2.38 15.55
C VAL A 282 5.08 2.31 14.13
N PRO A 283 4.39 1.21 13.76
CA PRO A 283 3.83 1.04 12.42
C PRO A 283 2.49 1.79 12.30
N VAL A 284 2.40 2.70 11.32
CA VAL A 284 1.18 3.45 11.01
C VAL A 284 0.91 3.39 9.51
N LEU A 285 -0.20 2.77 9.13
CA LEU A 285 -0.69 2.78 7.76
C LEU A 285 -1.40 4.10 7.45
N CYS A 286 -1.10 4.66 6.28
CA CYS A 286 -1.51 6.00 5.86
C CYS A 286 -2.38 5.89 4.62
N GLY A 287 -3.68 6.14 4.79
CA GLY A 287 -4.66 6.14 3.71
C GLY A 287 -4.57 7.36 2.80
N SER A 288 -5.30 7.31 1.68
CA SER A 288 -5.12 8.24 0.56
C SER A 288 -5.39 9.71 0.90
N PHE A 289 -4.49 10.59 0.46
CA PHE A 289 -4.64 12.05 0.52
C PHE A 289 -5.36 12.63 -0.72
N HIS A 290 -5.92 11.78 -1.59
CA HIS A 290 -6.55 12.20 -2.85
C HIS A 290 -7.61 13.29 -2.67
N HIS A 291 -8.37 13.26 -1.56
CA HIS A 291 -9.37 14.29 -1.27
C HIS A 291 -8.75 15.69 -1.03
N PHE A 292 -7.60 15.77 -0.36
CA PHE A 292 -6.88 17.03 -0.19
C PHE A 292 -6.29 17.52 -1.52
N VAL A 293 -5.66 16.64 -2.29
CA VAL A 293 -5.12 16.97 -3.63
C VAL A 293 -6.24 17.44 -4.57
N SER A 294 -7.42 16.85 -4.46
CA SER A 294 -8.61 17.27 -5.23
C SER A 294 -9.24 18.59 -4.73
N GLY A 295 -8.58 19.30 -3.82
CA GLY A 295 -9.00 20.61 -3.30
C GLY A 295 -10.05 20.55 -2.18
N ARG A 296 -10.29 19.39 -1.56
CA ARG A 296 -11.23 19.26 -0.43
C ARG A 296 -10.48 19.37 0.90
N GLY A 297 -10.16 20.60 1.29
CA GLY A 297 -9.41 20.90 2.51
C GLY A 297 -7.90 20.74 2.33
N ASN A 298 -7.16 20.81 3.44
CA ASN A 298 -5.71 20.66 3.44
C ASN A 298 -5.26 19.73 4.57
N PRO A 299 -4.14 19.01 4.42
CA PRO A 299 -3.64 18.12 5.46
C PRO A 299 -3.21 18.88 6.73
N TRP A 300 -2.67 20.10 6.62
CA TRP A 300 -2.31 20.95 7.77
C TRP A 300 -3.52 21.52 8.53
N ASP A 301 -4.74 21.41 7.97
CA ASP A 301 -5.97 21.80 8.66
C ASP A 301 -6.72 20.58 9.25
N ASP A 302 -6.29 19.34 8.91
CA ASP A 302 -6.95 18.12 9.41
C ASP A 302 -6.48 17.80 10.83
N ARG A 303 -7.42 17.87 11.78
CA ARG A 303 -7.14 17.61 13.19
C ARG A 303 -6.58 16.21 13.46
N ARG A 304 -7.00 15.17 12.73
CA ARG A 304 -6.47 13.81 12.96
C ARG A 304 -4.99 13.75 12.63
N ILE A 305 -4.61 14.36 11.51
CA ILE A 305 -3.20 14.45 11.08
C ILE A 305 -2.41 15.25 12.11
N ASN A 306 -2.87 16.47 12.42
CA ASN A 306 -2.16 17.36 13.36
C ASN A 306 -2.02 16.77 14.76
N ASP A 307 -3.12 16.25 15.33
CA ASP A 307 -3.13 15.67 16.68
C ASP A 307 -2.22 14.41 16.74
N THR A 308 -2.17 13.60 15.68
CA THR A 308 -1.25 12.45 15.55
C THR A 308 0.20 12.90 15.54
N VAL A 309 0.53 13.91 14.72
CA VAL A 309 1.91 14.40 14.62
C VAL A 309 2.34 15.01 15.96
N ASP A 310 1.50 15.85 16.58
CA ASP A 310 1.80 16.47 17.87
C ASP A 310 2.04 15.42 18.96
N TYR A 311 1.20 14.38 19.01
CA TYR A 311 1.40 13.27 19.93
C TYR A 311 2.74 12.55 19.66
N LEU A 312 3.09 12.29 18.40
CA LEU A 312 4.35 11.63 18.06
C LEU A 312 5.57 12.50 18.37
N VAL A 313 5.49 13.82 18.22
CA VAL A 313 6.54 14.75 18.65
C VAL A 313 6.84 14.55 20.14
N ASP A 314 5.79 14.56 20.97
CA ASP A 314 5.93 14.38 22.42
C ASP A 314 6.40 12.96 22.79
N ALA A 315 5.83 11.92 22.16
CA ALA A 315 6.13 10.52 22.47
C ALA A 315 7.53 10.08 22.04
N THR A 316 8.12 10.75 21.05
CA THR A 316 9.48 10.47 20.54
C THR A 316 10.54 11.38 21.17
N ALA A 317 10.14 12.37 21.97
CA ALA A 317 11.04 13.34 22.57
C ALA A 317 12.11 12.65 23.44
N GLY A 318 13.38 12.98 23.17
CA GLY A 318 14.52 12.47 23.94
C GLY A 318 14.96 11.04 23.59
N ARG A 319 14.36 10.40 22.59
CA ARG A 319 14.80 9.11 22.04
C ARG A 319 15.51 9.31 20.70
N ARG A 320 16.53 8.50 20.41
CA ARG A 320 17.10 8.44 19.05
C ARG A 320 16.12 7.74 18.11
N THR A 321 15.34 8.57 17.42
CA THR A 321 14.22 8.12 16.58
C THR A 321 14.55 8.32 15.11
N LEU A 322 14.34 7.28 14.32
CA LEU A 322 14.30 7.36 12.86
C LEU A 322 12.84 7.34 12.39
N VAL A 323 12.46 8.27 11.52
CA VAL A 323 11.13 8.28 10.87
C VAL A 323 11.27 7.79 9.43
N ILE A 324 10.59 6.70 9.10
CA ILE A 324 10.60 6.10 7.76
C ILE A 324 9.26 6.38 7.08
N ALA A 325 9.30 7.01 5.90
CA ALA A 325 8.21 7.00 4.94
C ALA A 325 8.42 5.82 3.96
N ALA A 326 7.55 4.81 4.03
CA ALA A 326 7.56 3.67 3.12
C ALA A 326 6.57 3.90 1.97
N GLY A 327 7.07 4.47 0.87
CA GLY A 327 6.27 5.00 -0.23
C GLY A 327 7.07 5.10 -1.53
N ASP A 328 6.42 4.88 -2.67
CA ASP A 328 6.98 5.14 -4.00
C ASP A 328 6.53 6.51 -4.54
N LEU A 329 7.13 6.94 -5.66
CA LEU A 329 6.77 8.16 -6.37
C LEU A 329 5.64 7.86 -7.39
N ALA A 330 5.84 8.21 -8.66
CA ALA A 330 4.78 8.19 -9.67
C ALA A 330 4.37 6.77 -10.14
N HIS A 331 3.08 6.59 -10.42
CA HIS A 331 2.49 5.40 -11.03
C HIS A 331 1.83 5.78 -12.37
N MET A 332 2.52 5.49 -13.47
CA MET A 332 2.20 6.04 -14.79
C MET A 332 2.02 4.96 -15.85
N GLY A 333 1.08 5.16 -16.77
CA GLY A 333 0.81 4.31 -17.93
C GLY A 333 -0.48 3.48 -17.83
N PRO A 334 -0.76 2.64 -18.86
CA PRO A 334 -2.02 1.91 -18.97
C PRO A 334 -2.38 1.00 -17.78
N ALA A 335 -1.39 0.45 -17.08
CA ALA A 335 -1.61 -0.34 -15.87
C ALA A 335 -2.24 0.49 -14.73
N PHE A 336 -2.07 1.81 -14.75
CA PHE A 336 -2.58 2.75 -13.76
C PHE A 336 -3.72 3.64 -14.29
N GLY A 337 -4.29 3.29 -15.45
CA GLY A 337 -5.46 3.94 -16.02
C GLY A 337 -5.18 5.01 -17.06
N ASP A 338 -3.92 5.22 -17.48
CA ASP A 338 -3.62 6.12 -18.59
C ASP A 338 -3.99 5.49 -19.94
N THR A 339 -4.36 6.32 -20.92
CA THR A 339 -4.82 5.82 -22.23
C THR A 339 -3.69 5.38 -23.16
N ALA A 340 -2.46 5.81 -22.89
CA ALA A 340 -1.30 5.58 -23.74
C ALA A 340 -0.07 5.18 -22.92
N PRO A 341 0.81 4.32 -23.47
CA PRO A 341 2.08 3.98 -22.86
C PRO A 341 3.03 5.17 -22.81
N LEU A 342 3.94 5.17 -21.84
CA LEU A 342 4.96 6.20 -21.71
C LEU A 342 6.09 5.99 -22.71
N ASP A 343 6.25 6.96 -23.62
CA ASP A 343 7.41 7.03 -24.50
C ASP A 343 8.65 7.60 -23.78
N ALA A 344 9.79 7.64 -24.49
CA ALA A 344 11.04 8.12 -23.92
C ALA A 344 11.00 9.60 -23.49
N ILE A 345 10.19 10.43 -24.14
CA ILE A 345 10.05 11.85 -23.82
C ILE A 345 9.23 12.00 -22.53
N ALA A 346 8.12 11.27 -22.41
CA ALA A 346 7.30 11.22 -21.22
C ALA A 346 8.10 10.71 -20.01
N ARG A 347 8.93 9.68 -20.19
CA ARG A 347 9.82 9.13 -19.15
C ARG A 347 10.85 10.16 -18.66
N ALA A 348 11.50 10.87 -19.57
CA ALA A 348 12.46 11.91 -19.22
C ALA A 348 11.80 13.09 -18.52
N LYS A 349 10.60 13.48 -18.96
CA LYS A 349 9.79 14.52 -18.31
C LYS A 349 9.42 14.11 -16.88
N LEU A 350 8.92 12.89 -16.73
CA LEU A 350 8.57 12.33 -15.42
C LEU A 350 9.76 12.32 -14.46
N ALA A 351 10.95 11.93 -14.94
CA ALA A 351 12.16 11.96 -14.12
C ALA A 351 12.54 13.37 -13.63
N ALA A 352 12.29 14.41 -14.43
CA ALA A 352 12.48 15.79 -13.99
C ALA A 352 11.44 16.21 -12.93
N GLU A 353 10.17 15.85 -13.12
CA GLU A 353 9.08 16.14 -12.17
C GLU A 353 9.27 15.40 -10.83
N ASP A 354 9.73 14.15 -10.87
CA ASP A 354 10.12 13.37 -9.69
C ASP A 354 11.36 13.96 -9.02
N GLY A 355 12.35 14.43 -9.79
CA GLY A 355 13.53 15.12 -9.25
C GLY A 355 13.20 16.41 -8.50
N ASP A 356 12.24 17.18 -8.99
CA ASP A 356 11.74 18.35 -8.25
C ASP A 356 11.05 17.94 -6.94
N SER A 357 10.26 16.86 -6.97
CA SER A 357 9.60 16.32 -5.76
C SER A 357 10.63 15.87 -4.72
N MET A 358 11.69 15.20 -5.17
CA MET A 358 12.82 14.81 -4.32
C MET A 358 13.56 16.01 -3.73
N THR A 359 13.66 17.11 -4.48
CA THR A 359 14.25 18.35 -3.97
C THR A 359 13.45 18.90 -2.79
N GLU A 360 12.13 18.90 -2.86
CA GLU A 360 11.25 19.34 -1.76
C GLU A 360 11.35 18.42 -0.55
N ILE A 361 11.38 17.11 -0.77
CA ILE A 361 11.59 16.10 0.28
C ILE A 361 12.94 16.31 0.98
N CYS A 362 14.02 16.47 0.21
CA CYS A 362 15.36 16.66 0.76
C CYS A 362 15.53 18.02 1.48
N ASN A 363 14.71 19.01 1.16
CA ASN A 363 14.69 20.30 1.86
C ASN A 363 13.81 20.29 3.12
N GLY A 364 13.16 19.17 3.45
CA GLY A 364 12.24 19.11 4.59
C GLY A 364 10.87 19.76 4.32
N ASP A 365 10.57 20.16 3.08
CA ASP A 365 9.40 20.99 2.77
C ASP A 365 8.18 20.13 2.39
N GLY A 366 7.52 19.59 3.41
CA GLY A 366 6.30 18.80 3.23
C GLY A 366 5.14 19.58 2.60
N ALA A 367 5.08 20.90 2.84
CA ALA A 367 4.05 21.75 2.25
C ALA A 367 4.27 21.92 0.74
N ALA A 368 5.50 22.25 0.31
CA ALA A 368 5.83 22.35 -1.11
C ALA A 368 5.64 21.02 -1.85
N PHE A 369 6.11 19.91 -1.27
CA PHE A 369 5.91 18.57 -1.82
C PHE A 369 4.43 18.24 -2.05
N PHE A 370 3.58 18.49 -1.05
CA PHE A 370 2.14 18.28 -1.18
C PHE A 370 1.52 19.22 -2.22
N GLU A 371 1.88 20.50 -2.20
CA GLU A 371 1.37 21.51 -3.13
C GLU A 371 1.72 21.21 -4.59
N ARG A 372 2.89 20.61 -4.85
CA ARG A 372 3.27 20.14 -6.18
C ARG A 372 2.30 19.09 -6.71
N SER A 373 2.04 18.05 -5.92
CA SER A 373 1.06 17.03 -6.30
C SER A 373 -0.34 17.65 -6.46
N ARG A 374 -0.72 18.59 -5.60
CA ARG A 374 -1.99 19.32 -5.73
C ARG A 374 -2.09 20.10 -7.04
N ALA A 375 -1.03 20.82 -7.42
CA ALA A 375 -1.00 21.63 -8.63
C ALA A 375 -1.15 20.78 -9.91
N GLU A 376 -0.68 19.54 -9.90
CA GLU A 376 -0.85 18.58 -10.99
C GLU A 376 -2.10 17.69 -10.85
N SER A 377 -2.95 17.95 -9.85
CA SER A 377 -4.12 17.12 -9.52
C SER A 377 -3.78 15.64 -9.32
N ASP A 378 -2.61 15.37 -8.74
CA ASP A 378 -2.02 14.04 -8.57
C ASP A 378 -2.01 13.22 -9.86
N SER A 379 -1.71 13.86 -11.01
CA SER A 379 -1.62 13.16 -12.29
C SER A 379 -0.56 12.05 -12.29
N ARG A 380 0.43 12.16 -11.40
CA ARG A 380 1.47 11.15 -11.18
C ARG A 380 1.04 10.01 -10.25
N ARG A 381 -0.10 10.10 -9.56
CA ARG A 381 -0.66 9.06 -8.67
C ARG A 381 0.39 8.60 -7.65
N ILE A 382 0.95 9.55 -6.91
CA ILE A 382 2.07 9.27 -5.99
C ILE A 382 1.52 8.60 -4.73
N CYS A 383 1.77 7.30 -4.59
CA CYS A 383 1.29 6.53 -3.44
C CYS A 383 1.97 6.95 -2.13
N GLY A 384 3.19 7.50 -2.21
CA GLY A 384 3.98 7.99 -1.09
C GLY A 384 3.53 9.34 -0.51
N ILE A 385 2.54 10.04 -1.09
CA ILE A 385 2.14 11.37 -0.60
C ILE A 385 1.83 11.37 0.91
N PRO A 386 0.93 10.49 1.43
CA PRO A 386 0.61 10.50 2.85
C PRO A 386 1.82 10.22 3.76
N PRO A 387 2.59 9.11 3.60
CA PRO A 387 3.69 8.82 4.52
C PRO A 387 4.85 9.82 4.43
N ILE A 388 5.16 10.32 3.23
CA ILE A 388 6.22 11.33 3.05
C ILE A 388 5.82 12.64 3.73
N TYR A 389 4.58 13.10 3.53
CA TYR A 389 4.09 14.32 4.17
C TYR A 389 4.14 14.20 5.71
N LEU A 390 3.65 13.08 6.27
CA LEU A 390 3.64 12.85 7.72
C LEU A 390 5.04 12.77 8.31
N MET A 391 5.99 12.14 7.61
CA MET A 391 7.39 12.13 8.01
C MET A 391 7.94 13.56 8.09
N LEU A 392 7.80 14.34 7.01
CA LEU A 392 8.34 15.71 6.95
C LEU A 392 7.69 16.62 8.00
N GLU A 393 6.38 16.50 8.20
CA GLU A 393 5.64 17.27 9.21
C GLU A 393 6.11 16.93 10.64
N LEU A 394 6.32 15.64 10.95
CA LEU A 394 6.86 15.21 12.24
C LEU A 394 8.26 15.77 12.49
N LEU A 395 9.17 15.64 11.53
CA LEU A 395 10.53 16.17 11.66
C LEU A 395 10.54 17.70 11.82
N ASN A 396 9.70 18.41 11.07
CA ASN A 396 9.58 19.86 11.17
C ASN A 396 9.09 20.31 12.56
N ARG A 397 8.08 19.64 13.13
CA ARG A 397 7.54 19.98 14.47
C ARG A 397 8.46 19.60 15.62
N GLN A 398 9.35 18.63 15.44
CA GLN A 398 10.45 18.35 16.37
C GLN A 398 11.52 19.46 16.40
N GLY A 399 11.34 20.55 15.62
CA GLY A 399 12.29 21.65 15.53
C GLY A 399 13.49 21.35 14.64
N LYS A 400 13.45 20.27 13.86
CA LYS A 400 14.53 19.85 12.96
C LYS A 400 14.47 20.50 11.58
N GLY A 401 13.32 21.07 11.22
CA GLY A 401 13.04 21.54 9.86
C GLY A 401 13.97 22.63 9.33
N SER A 402 14.45 23.56 10.16
CA SER A 402 15.29 24.67 9.68
C SER A 402 16.70 24.26 9.28
N ASN A 403 17.18 23.11 9.77
CA ASN A 403 18.52 22.59 9.53
C ASN A 403 18.51 21.21 8.85
N LEU A 404 17.34 20.79 8.34
CA LEU A 404 17.17 19.51 7.69
C LEU A 404 17.89 19.53 6.33
N GLN A 405 18.78 18.56 6.13
CA GLN A 405 19.49 18.35 4.88
C GLN A 405 19.28 16.92 4.40
N GLY A 406 18.70 16.79 3.21
CA GLY A 406 18.45 15.49 2.58
C GLY A 406 19.42 15.15 1.47
N GLU A 407 19.74 13.87 1.37
CA GLU A 407 20.43 13.27 0.23
C GLU A 407 19.48 12.28 -0.45
N SER A 408 19.21 12.48 -1.74
CA SER A 408 18.44 11.54 -2.56
C SER A 408 19.37 10.55 -3.27
N MET A 409 18.96 9.29 -3.38
CA MET A 409 19.74 8.22 -4.00
C MET A 409 18.87 7.18 -4.69
N GLY A 410 19.47 6.39 -5.58
CA GLY A 410 18.81 5.24 -6.20
C GLY A 410 17.52 5.54 -6.99
N TYR A 411 17.39 6.70 -7.63
CA TYR A 411 16.21 6.95 -8.48
C TYR A 411 16.13 5.94 -9.64
N ASP A 412 14.97 5.30 -9.82
CA ASP A 412 14.72 4.37 -10.92
C ASP A 412 13.26 4.44 -11.40
N GLN A 413 13.02 4.02 -12.65
CA GLN A 413 11.70 3.88 -13.27
C GLN A 413 11.42 2.41 -13.58
N CYS A 414 10.86 1.71 -12.61
CA CYS A 414 10.62 0.29 -12.65
C CYS A 414 9.43 -0.07 -13.56
N PRO A 415 9.55 -1.07 -14.46
CA PRO A 415 8.43 -1.53 -15.27
C PRO A 415 7.24 -2.01 -14.42
N ALA A 416 6.03 -1.65 -14.84
CA ALA A 416 4.77 -2.10 -14.22
C ALA A 416 3.91 -2.98 -15.13
N ASP A 417 4.35 -3.19 -16.38
CA ASP A 417 3.77 -4.17 -17.30
C ASP A 417 4.85 -4.85 -18.16
N ALA A 418 4.47 -5.94 -18.81
CA ALA A 418 5.39 -6.72 -19.65
C ALA A 418 5.81 -6.00 -20.93
N GLN A 419 5.05 -4.99 -21.37
CA GLN A 419 5.33 -4.23 -22.59
C GLN A 419 6.22 -3.01 -22.34
N GLY A 420 6.53 -2.69 -21.08
CA GLY A 420 7.23 -1.48 -20.68
C GLY A 420 6.43 -0.21 -20.97
N GLY A 421 5.11 -0.28 -21.08
CA GLY A 421 4.23 0.86 -21.33
C GLY A 421 3.88 1.64 -20.06
N SER A 422 3.91 0.96 -18.92
CA SER A 422 3.63 1.49 -17.59
C SER A 422 4.85 1.34 -16.69
N LEU A 423 5.00 2.25 -15.74
CA LEU A 423 6.12 2.28 -14.82
C LEU A 423 5.73 2.83 -13.45
N VAL A 424 6.52 2.46 -12.44
CA VAL A 424 6.54 3.07 -11.12
C VAL A 424 7.89 3.74 -10.93
N SER A 425 7.91 5.02 -10.56
CA SER A 425 9.13 5.70 -10.16
C SER A 425 9.42 5.46 -8.68
N ILE A 426 10.66 5.15 -8.34
CA ILE A 426 11.13 4.96 -6.97
C ILE A 426 12.36 5.81 -6.70
N ALA A 427 12.57 6.19 -5.45
CA ALA A 427 13.78 6.84 -4.97
C ALA A 427 13.97 6.54 -3.49
N GLY A 428 15.22 6.59 -3.03
CA GLY A 428 15.55 6.66 -1.61
C GLY A 428 15.93 8.09 -1.23
N ALA A 429 15.69 8.47 0.02
CA ALA A 429 16.32 9.65 0.61
C ALA A 429 16.68 9.43 2.08
N LEU A 430 17.77 10.05 2.51
CA LEU A 430 18.18 10.14 3.91
C LEU A 430 18.13 11.60 4.34
N LEU A 431 17.47 11.88 5.46
CA LEU A 431 17.31 13.23 6.00
C LEU A 431 18.08 13.35 7.31
N TYR A 432 18.97 14.34 7.37
CA TYR A 432 19.86 14.60 8.49
C TYR A 432 19.50 15.91 9.17
N ASP A 433 19.61 15.94 10.49
CA ASP A 433 19.63 17.18 11.26
C ASP A 433 21.05 17.77 11.26
N GLY A 434 21.19 18.97 10.69
CA GLY A 434 22.45 19.69 10.61
C GLY A 434 22.97 20.30 11.91
N GLY A 435 22.18 20.25 13.00
CA GLY A 435 22.58 20.66 14.36
C GLY A 435 22.06 22.01 14.82
#